data_AF-A0A8H4EYR7-F1
#
_entry.id   AF-A0A8H4EYR7-F1
#
_cell.length_a   1.000
_cell.length_b   1.000
_cell.length_c   1.000
_cell.angle_alpha   90.00
_cell.angle_beta   90.00
_cell.angle_gamma   90.00
#
_symmetry.space_group_name_H-M   'P 1'
#
loop_
_entity.id
_entity.type
_entity.pdbx_description
1 polymer ?
#
loop_
_entity_poly.entity_id
_entity_poly.type
_entity_poly.pdbx_seq_one_letter_code
_entity_poly.pdbx_strand_id
1 'polypeptide(L)'
;MNQSLVDSLRLKVARLIDDPDIVILNEQTKQLLSDACCRILSLAENETLRNERLLDYPLTDYITPEQLPSLIDLNQFLALNIVPFLLKTNLASAYLQAILEAPITLNSIEVVHHALINGTQVSQEFLHYFISKSIRSCDEKPKRDRKVKLVARFVQSLVERNIIAMKDYFIEIQAFCVGYMKLKGITDLYRLASNEAQKQIVLNQQVGAVPH
;
A
#
# COMPACT_ATOMS: atom_id res chain seq x y z
N MET A 1 -11.07 7.58 -38.19
CA MET A 1 -11.48 6.39 -37.40
C MET A 1 -10.21 5.85 -36.75
N ASN A 2 -10.14 5.77 -35.41
CA ASN A 2 -8.88 5.50 -34.69
C ASN A 2 -8.39 4.07 -34.95
N GLN A 3 -7.40 3.93 -35.84
CA GLN A 3 -6.80 2.65 -36.21
C GLN A 3 -6.28 1.88 -34.98
N SER A 4 -5.71 2.59 -34.00
CA SER A 4 -5.23 2.00 -32.73
C SER A 4 -6.34 1.39 -31.88
N LEU A 5 -7.55 1.95 -31.91
CA LEU A 5 -8.72 1.41 -31.21
C LEU A 5 -9.20 0.13 -31.89
N VAL A 6 -9.19 0.11 -33.22
CA VAL A 6 -9.54 -1.06 -34.03
C VAL A 6 -8.52 -2.18 -33.84
N ASP A 7 -7.23 -1.86 -33.76
CA ASP A 7 -6.16 -2.84 -33.53
C ASP A 7 -6.18 -3.36 -32.09
N SER A 8 -6.48 -2.51 -31.10
CA SER A 8 -6.68 -2.93 -29.72
C SER A 8 -7.91 -3.81 -29.56
N LEU A 9 -9.00 -3.51 -30.27
CA LEU A 9 -10.21 -4.34 -30.30
C LEU A 9 -9.95 -5.67 -30.99
N ARG A 10 -9.21 -5.68 -32.11
CA ARG A 10 -8.80 -6.92 -32.79
C ARG A 10 -7.89 -7.78 -31.94
N LEU A 11 -6.97 -7.18 -31.18
CA LEU A 11 -6.13 -7.90 -30.23
C LEU A 11 -6.95 -8.47 -29.06
N LYS A 12 -7.95 -7.73 -28.55
CA LYS A 12 -8.89 -8.21 -27.52
C LYS A 12 -9.78 -9.34 -28.06
N VAL A 13 -10.25 -9.23 -29.30
CA VAL A 13 -11.06 -10.25 -29.99
C VAL A 13 -10.23 -11.49 -30.34
N ALA A 14 -8.98 -11.34 -30.77
CA ALA A 14 -8.08 -12.48 -31.00
C ALA A 14 -7.81 -13.25 -29.70
N ARG A 15 -7.60 -12.54 -28.58
CA ARG A 15 -7.49 -13.18 -27.26
C ARG A 15 -8.75 -13.94 -26.87
N LEU A 16 -9.94 -13.43 -27.22
CA LEU A 16 -11.24 -14.09 -26.96
C LEU A 16 -11.48 -15.35 -27.80
N ILE A 17 -10.79 -15.53 -28.93
CA ILE A 17 -10.99 -16.66 -29.85
C ILE A 17 -10.04 -17.82 -29.54
N ASP A 18 -8.86 -17.53 -28.99
CA ASP A 18 -7.80 -18.54 -28.77
C ASP A 18 -7.77 -19.13 -27.35
N ASP A 19 -8.59 -18.66 -26.40
CA ASP A 19 -8.54 -19.11 -25.01
C ASP A 19 -9.95 -19.41 -24.44
N PRO A 20 -10.37 -20.69 -24.35
CA PRO A 20 -11.70 -21.08 -23.86
C PRO A 20 -11.91 -20.82 -22.36
N ASP A 21 -10.88 -20.36 -21.64
CA ASP A 21 -10.90 -20.09 -20.20
C ASP A 21 -10.83 -18.59 -19.85
N ILE A 22 -11.09 -17.66 -20.79
CA ILE A 22 -11.31 -16.25 -20.41
C ILE A 22 -12.60 -16.18 -19.59
N VAL A 23 -12.44 -16.26 -18.27
CA VAL A 23 -13.51 -16.08 -17.31
C VAL A 23 -13.98 -14.63 -17.46
N ILE A 24 -15.16 -14.44 -18.06
CA ILE A 24 -15.76 -13.10 -18.18
C ILE A 24 -16.38 -12.78 -16.83
N LEU A 25 -15.95 -11.67 -16.23
CA LEU A 25 -16.52 -11.20 -14.98
C LEU A 25 -18.03 -11.00 -15.17
N ASN A 26 -18.84 -11.55 -14.27
CA ASN A 26 -20.29 -11.35 -14.31
C ASN A 26 -20.63 -9.84 -14.32
N GLU A 27 -21.62 -9.43 -15.11
CA GLU A 27 -22.02 -8.01 -15.21
C GLU A 27 -22.36 -7.40 -13.83
N GLN A 28 -22.95 -8.20 -12.94
CA GLN A 28 -23.20 -7.82 -11.56
C GLN A 28 -21.89 -7.51 -10.81
N THR A 29 -20.87 -8.36 -10.93
CA THR A 29 -19.57 -8.16 -10.30
C THR A 29 -18.86 -6.93 -10.87
N LYS A 30 -19.00 -6.66 -12.18
CA LYS A 30 -18.47 -5.43 -12.79
C LYS A 30 -19.11 -4.19 -12.21
N GLN A 31 -20.43 -4.19 -12.09
CA GLN A 31 -21.17 -3.09 -11.46
C GLN A 31 -20.75 -2.91 -10.00
N LEU A 32 -20.60 -4.00 -9.24
CA LEU A 32 -20.15 -3.93 -7.85
C LEU A 32 -18.73 -3.38 -7.71
N LEU A 33 -17.80 -3.70 -8.62
CA LEU A 33 -16.45 -3.11 -8.62
C LEU A 33 -16.49 -1.61 -8.93
N SER A 34 -17.32 -1.20 -9.89
CA SER A 34 -17.54 0.22 -10.20
C SER A 34 -18.14 0.95 -8.99
N ASP A 35 -19.16 0.37 -8.36
CA ASP A 35 -19.81 0.90 -7.17
C ASP A 35 -18.85 0.99 -6.00
N ALA A 36 -17.95 0.02 -5.83
CA ALA A 36 -16.94 0.03 -4.78
C ALA A 36 -15.99 1.24 -4.86
N CYS A 37 -15.81 1.81 -6.06
CA CYS A 37 -14.99 2.99 -6.26
C CYS A 37 -15.75 4.30 -5.94
N CYS A 38 -17.08 4.26 -5.87
CA CYS A 38 -17.95 5.44 -5.74
C CYS A 38 -18.71 5.50 -4.40
N ARG A 39 -19.00 4.34 -3.78
CA ARG A 39 -19.74 4.22 -2.52
C ARG A 39 -19.24 3.07 -1.66
N ILE A 40 -19.60 3.12 -0.38
CA ILE A 40 -19.42 1.98 0.53
C ILE A 40 -20.38 0.86 0.10
N LEU A 41 -19.84 -0.34 -0.08
CA LEU A 41 -20.64 -1.53 -0.37
C LEU A 41 -21.34 -2.03 0.89
N SER A 42 -22.56 -2.53 0.73
CA SER A 42 -23.27 -3.24 1.79
C SER A 42 -22.57 -4.57 2.14
N LEU A 43 -22.97 -5.18 3.27
CA LEU A 43 -22.41 -6.46 3.69
C LEU A 43 -22.64 -7.55 2.65
N ALA A 44 -23.86 -7.65 2.10
CA ALA A 44 -24.20 -8.64 1.09
C ALA A 44 -23.40 -8.48 -0.21
N GLU A 45 -23.13 -7.23 -0.63
CA GLU A 45 -22.32 -6.92 -1.81
C GLU A 45 -20.85 -7.29 -1.59
N ASN A 46 -20.31 -6.98 -0.40
CA ASN A 46 -18.96 -7.41 -0.02
C ASN A 46 -18.84 -8.93 0.05
N GLU A 47 -19.83 -9.64 0.58
CA GLU A 47 -19.85 -11.11 0.59
C GLU A 47 -19.88 -11.68 -0.83
N THR A 48 -20.65 -11.07 -1.72
CA THR A 48 -20.69 -11.46 -3.15
C THR A 48 -19.31 -11.33 -3.78
N LEU A 49 -18.66 -10.16 -3.65
CA LEU A 49 -17.32 -9.94 -4.17
C LEU A 49 -16.25 -10.82 -3.51
N ARG A 50 -16.42 -11.19 -2.24
CA ARG A 50 -15.50 -12.06 -1.51
C ARG A 50 -15.61 -13.52 -1.92
N ASN A 51 -16.82 -13.97 -2.28
CA ASN A 51 -17.06 -15.32 -2.77
C ASN A 51 -16.60 -15.48 -4.22
N GLU A 52 -16.53 -14.39 -4.97
CA GLU A 52 -15.96 -14.35 -6.31
C GLU A 52 -14.43 -14.43 -6.29
N ARG A 53 -13.85 -15.21 -7.20
CA ARG A 53 -12.39 -15.29 -7.37
C ARG A 53 -11.90 -14.13 -8.22
N LEU A 54 -11.96 -12.91 -7.70
CA LEU A 54 -11.56 -11.68 -8.40
C LEU A 54 -10.13 -11.73 -8.98
N LEU A 55 -9.29 -12.60 -8.45
CA LEU A 55 -7.90 -12.80 -8.87
C LEU A 55 -7.76 -13.50 -10.22
N ASP A 56 -8.79 -14.23 -10.65
CA ASP A 56 -8.80 -14.98 -11.91
C ASP A 56 -9.10 -14.05 -13.11
N TYR A 57 -9.39 -12.77 -12.85
CA TYR A 57 -9.85 -11.80 -13.84
C TYR A 57 -8.84 -10.65 -14.04
N PRO A 58 -8.79 -10.04 -15.24
CA PRO A 58 -7.94 -8.88 -15.50
C PRO A 58 -8.49 -7.62 -14.80
N LEU A 59 -8.25 -7.49 -13.49
CA LEU A 59 -8.76 -6.38 -12.66
C LEU A 59 -8.37 -4.98 -13.16
N THR A 60 -7.27 -4.88 -13.93
CA THR A 60 -6.82 -3.63 -14.55
C THR A 60 -7.79 -3.06 -15.58
N ASP A 61 -8.67 -3.88 -16.17
CA ASP A 61 -9.71 -3.42 -17.09
C ASP A 61 -10.90 -2.76 -16.35
N TYR A 62 -11.03 -3.00 -15.03
CA TYR A 62 -12.20 -2.59 -14.24
C TYR A 62 -11.88 -1.52 -13.20
N ILE A 63 -10.64 -1.48 -12.70
CA ILE A 63 -10.21 -0.53 -11.67
C ILE A 63 -9.09 0.32 -12.25
N THR A 64 -9.38 1.58 -12.55
CA THR A 64 -8.35 2.51 -13.03
C THR A 64 -7.48 3.02 -11.87
N PRO A 65 -6.23 3.44 -12.13
CA PRO A 65 -5.36 4.01 -11.09
C PRO A 65 -6.00 5.17 -10.31
N GLU A 66 -6.74 6.04 -10.99
CA GLU A 66 -7.42 7.20 -10.40
C GLU A 66 -8.54 6.81 -9.42
N GLN A 67 -9.17 5.65 -9.64
CA GLN A 67 -10.23 5.13 -8.77
C GLN A 67 -9.70 4.41 -7.53
N LEU A 68 -8.43 3.98 -7.55
CA LEU A 68 -7.86 3.18 -6.49
C LEU A 68 -7.87 3.88 -5.11
N PRO A 69 -7.50 5.16 -4.98
CA PRO A 69 -7.58 5.85 -3.69
C PRO A 69 -9.00 5.87 -3.11
N SER A 70 -10.01 6.17 -3.92
CA SER A 70 -11.42 6.17 -3.50
C SER A 70 -11.87 4.79 -3.04
N LEU A 71 -11.46 3.74 -3.75
CA LEU A 71 -11.74 2.36 -3.39
C LEU A 71 -11.12 1.95 -2.04
N ILE A 72 -9.88 2.38 -1.77
CA ILE A 72 -9.20 2.16 -0.49
C ILE A 72 -9.96 2.85 0.66
N ASP A 73 -10.40 4.09 0.44
CA ASP A 73 -11.09 4.88 1.47
C ASP A 73 -12.50 4.38 1.75
N LEU A 74 -13.23 3.95 0.71
CA LEU A 74 -14.62 3.50 0.83
C LEU A 74 -14.74 2.03 1.26
N ASN A 75 -13.88 1.15 0.72
CA ASN A 75 -14.01 -0.31 0.85
C ASN A 75 -12.65 -0.97 1.16
N GLN A 76 -12.08 -0.65 2.33
CA GLN A 76 -10.77 -1.13 2.78
C GLN A 76 -10.58 -2.65 2.67
N PHE A 77 -11.57 -3.46 3.07
CA PHE A 77 -11.44 -4.93 3.05
C PHE A 77 -11.29 -5.47 1.63
N LEU A 78 -12.02 -4.90 0.67
CA LEU A 78 -11.85 -5.24 -0.73
C LEU A 78 -10.46 -4.82 -1.21
N ALA A 79 -10.05 -3.58 -0.90
CA ALA A 79 -8.74 -3.03 -1.25
C ALA A 79 -7.57 -3.89 -0.75
N LEU A 80 -7.64 -4.41 0.49
CA LEU A 80 -6.62 -5.30 1.06
C LEU A 80 -6.38 -6.55 0.21
N ASN A 81 -7.44 -7.07 -0.42
CA ASN A 81 -7.36 -8.26 -1.26
C ASN A 81 -6.85 -7.91 -2.66
N ILE A 82 -7.32 -6.83 -3.29
CA ILE A 82 -7.00 -6.54 -4.70
C ILE A 82 -5.67 -5.81 -4.92
N VAL A 83 -5.25 -4.94 -3.99
CA VAL A 83 -4.08 -4.06 -4.18
C VAL A 83 -2.78 -4.85 -4.39
N PRO A 84 -2.48 -5.89 -3.60
CA PRO A 84 -1.29 -6.71 -3.83
C PRO A 84 -1.22 -7.32 -5.24
N PHE A 85 -2.37 -7.52 -5.91
CA PHE A 85 -2.43 -8.05 -7.28
C PHE A 85 -2.29 -6.94 -8.32
N LEU A 86 -2.99 -5.81 -8.13
CA LEU A 86 -2.86 -4.65 -9.02
C LEU A 86 -1.40 -4.16 -9.09
N LEU A 87 -0.68 -4.21 -7.96
CA LEU A 87 0.74 -3.84 -7.88
C LEU A 87 1.72 -4.86 -8.48
N LYS A 88 1.24 -6.04 -8.93
CA LYS A 88 2.05 -7.01 -9.70
C LYS A 88 1.85 -6.86 -11.21
N THR A 89 0.95 -5.98 -11.64
CA THR A 89 0.65 -5.74 -13.06
C THR A 89 1.59 -4.71 -13.67
N ASN A 90 1.58 -4.58 -15.00
CA ASN A 90 2.36 -3.57 -15.73
C ASN A 90 1.96 -2.12 -15.39
N LEU A 91 0.82 -1.91 -14.72
CA LEU A 91 0.32 -0.60 -14.28
C LEU A 91 0.70 -0.28 -12.83
N ALA A 92 1.54 -1.09 -12.17
CA ALA A 92 1.92 -0.92 -10.78
C ALA A 92 2.42 0.50 -10.46
N SER A 93 3.25 1.09 -11.32
CA SER A 93 3.76 2.46 -11.14
C SER A 93 2.64 3.51 -11.10
N ALA A 94 1.64 3.39 -11.98
CA ALA A 94 0.50 4.30 -12.04
C ALA A 94 -0.39 4.17 -10.78
N TYR A 95 -0.62 2.95 -10.30
CA TYR A 95 -1.36 2.74 -9.05
C TYR A 95 -0.60 3.28 -7.84
N LEU A 96 0.71 3.07 -7.76
CA LEU A 96 1.54 3.63 -6.68
C LEU A 96 1.52 5.15 -6.72
N GLN A 97 1.63 5.76 -7.91
CA GLN A 97 1.54 7.21 -8.07
C GLN A 97 0.19 7.74 -7.59
N ALA A 98 -0.92 7.11 -7.98
CA ALA A 98 -2.25 7.52 -7.51
C ALA A 98 -2.39 7.46 -5.98
N ILE A 99 -1.82 6.42 -5.34
CA ILE A 99 -1.75 6.32 -3.87
C ILE A 99 -0.89 7.46 -3.28
N LEU A 100 0.22 7.84 -3.92
CA LEU A 100 1.08 8.93 -3.45
C LEU A 100 0.44 10.31 -3.61
N GLU A 101 -0.37 10.52 -4.64
CA GLU A 101 -1.05 11.80 -4.88
C GLU A 101 -2.22 12.00 -3.92
N ALA A 102 -2.96 10.94 -3.61
CA ALA A 102 -4.10 10.94 -2.70
C ALA A 102 -3.74 11.33 -1.24
N PRO A 103 -4.68 11.91 -0.47
CA PRO A 103 -4.44 12.21 0.95
C PRO A 103 -4.23 10.94 1.77
N ILE A 104 -3.39 11.02 2.81
CA ILE A 104 -3.14 9.86 3.70
C ILE A 104 -4.32 9.63 4.64
N THR A 105 -4.96 8.48 4.51
CA THR A 105 -6.02 8.00 5.38
C THR A 105 -5.54 6.83 6.24
N LEU A 106 -6.34 6.42 7.25
CA LEU A 106 -6.02 5.23 8.03
C LEU A 106 -6.05 3.97 7.15
N ASN A 107 -7.01 3.91 6.22
CA ASN A 107 -7.19 2.79 5.32
C ASN A 107 -6.01 2.68 4.33
N SER A 108 -5.50 3.81 3.81
CA SER A 108 -4.35 3.79 2.91
C SER A 108 -3.09 3.26 3.56
N ILE A 109 -2.82 3.66 4.82
CA ILE A 109 -1.68 3.13 5.59
C ILE A 109 -1.81 1.62 5.77
N GLU A 110 -2.99 1.13 6.14
CA GLU A 110 -3.22 -0.31 6.38
C GLU A 110 -3.11 -1.13 5.09
N VAL A 111 -3.68 -0.65 3.99
CA VAL A 111 -3.61 -1.33 2.68
C VAL A 111 -2.19 -1.38 2.15
N VAL A 112 -1.45 -0.27 2.22
CA VAL A 112 -0.03 -0.25 1.81
C VAL A 112 0.80 -1.16 2.72
N HIS A 113 0.59 -1.12 4.03
CA HIS A 113 1.26 -2.01 4.97
C HIS A 113 1.04 -3.48 4.66
N HIS A 114 -0.21 -3.87 4.39
CA HIS A 114 -0.57 -5.23 4.00
C HIS A 114 0.08 -5.64 2.68
N ALA A 115 0.09 -4.76 1.67
CA ALA A 115 0.75 -5.04 0.39
C ALA A 115 2.24 -5.31 0.57
N LEU A 116 2.93 -4.51 1.40
CA LEU A 116 4.36 -4.67 1.70
C LEU A 116 4.66 -5.97 2.45
N ILE A 117 3.87 -6.32 3.46
CA ILE A 117 4.04 -7.57 4.23
C ILE A 117 3.84 -8.81 3.34
N ASN A 118 2.90 -8.75 2.39
CA ASN A 118 2.64 -9.85 1.46
C ASN A 118 3.66 -9.96 0.31
N GLY A 119 4.79 -9.25 0.41
CA GLY A 119 5.91 -9.37 -0.53
C GLY A 119 5.73 -8.58 -1.82
N THR A 120 4.85 -7.56 -1.83
CA THR A 120 4.77 -6.63 -2.96
C THR A 120 6.05 -5.81 -3.00
N GLN A 121 6.79 -5.91 -4.10
CA GLN A 121 8.01 -5.15 -4.30
C GLN A 121 7.66 -3.73 -4.77
N VAL A 122 8.14 -2.73 -4.04
CA VAL A 122 7.98 -1.31 -4.39
C VAL A 122 9.35 -0.64 -4.36
N SER A 123 9.48 0.51 -5.05
CA SER A 123 10.73 1.27 -5.02
C SER A 123 10.99 1.86 -3.63
N GLN A 124 12.27 2.04 -3.30
CA GLN A 124 12.67 2.72 -2.07
C GLN A 124 12.22 4.19 -2.06
N GLU A 125 12.16 4.83 -3.23
CA GLU A 125 11.65 6.20 -3.37
C GLU A 125 10.17 6.30 -2.98
N PHE A 126 9.35 5.36 -3.42
CA PHE A 126 7.93 5.29 -3.02
C PHE A 126 7.81 5.13 -1.51
N LEU A 127 8.57 4.21 -0.91
CA LEU A 127 8.55 3.98 0.55
C LEU A 127 8.93 5.24 1.32
N HIS A 128 10.02 5.89 0.91
CA HIS A 128 10.51 7.09 1.57
C HIS A 128 9.44 8.19 1.53
N TYR A 129 8.91 8.48 0.34
CA TYR A 129 7.88 9.50 0.18
C TYR A 129 6.59 9.17 0.95
N PHE A 130 6.14 7.91 0.91
CA PHE A 130 4.93 7.48 1.62
C PHE A 130 5.08 7.54 3.15
N ILE A 131 6.23 7.14 3.70
CA ILE A 131 6.52 7.22 5.13
C ILE A 131 6.56 8.68 5.58
N SER A 132 7.32 9.54 4.90
CA SER A 132 7.42 10.95 5.27
C SER A 132 6.07 11.65 5.13
N LYS A 133 5.27 11.34 4.10
CA LYS A 133 3.89 11.86 3.94
C LYS A 133 2.98 11.36 5.07
N SER A 134 3.09 10.10 5.47
CA SER A 134 2.33 9.51 6.57
C SER A 134 2.64 10.18 7.91
N ILE A 135 3.92 10.41 8.21
CA ILE A 135 4.38 11.13 9.41
C ILE A 135 3.83 12.56 9.42
N ARG A 136 4.00 13.33 8.34
CA ARG A 136 3.48 14.72 8.24
C ARG A 136 1.97 14.78 8.41
N SER A 137 1.26 13.81 7.85
CA SER A 137 -0.20 13.75 7.95
C SER A 137 -0.71 13.50 9.39
N CYS A 138 0.16 13.19 10.35
CA CYS A 138 -0.19 13.07 11.76
C CYS A 138 -0.43 14.43 12.43
N ASP A 139 0.07 15.53 11.86
CA ASP A 139 -0.10 16.86 12.45
C ASP A 139 -1.52 17.44 12.23
N GLU A 140 -2.30 16.83 11.33
CA GLU A 140 -3.67 17.22 10.99
C GLU A 140 -4.69 16.76 12.04
N LYS A 141 -5.52 17.67 12.56
CA LYS A 141 -6.70 17.36 13.39
C LYS A 141 -7.92 17.14 12.47
N PRO A 142 -8.84 16.19 12.74
CA PRO A 142 -9.12 15.43 13.97
C PRO A 142 -8.68 13.94 13.90
N LYS A 143 -8.58 13.25 15.06
CA LYS A 143 -8.11 11.85 15.23
C LYS A 143 -6.59 11.62 15.24
N ARG A 144 -5.82 12.64 15.65
CA ARG A 144 -4.35 12.61 15.79
C ARG A 144 -3.83 11.35 16.49
N ASP A 145 -4.33 11.02 17.67
CA ASP A 145 -3.74 9.95 18.48
C ASP A 145 -3.91 8.54 17.88
N ARG A 146 -5.03 8.30 17.16
CA ARG A 146 -5.24 7.02 16.46
C ARG A 146 -4.34 6.92 15.24
N LYS A 147 -4.22 8.00 14.47
CA LYS A 147 -3.36 8.08 13.29
C LYS A 147 -1.89 7.94 13.64
N VAL A 148 -1.43 8.64 14.67
CA VAL A 148 -0.07 8.56 15.21
C VAL A 148 0.27 7.14 15.66
N LYS A 149 -0.62 6.47 16.40
CA LYS A 149 -0.40 5.08 16.82
C LYS A 149 -0.35 4.12 15.63
N LEU A 150 -1.18 4.34 14.60
CA LEU A 150 -1.16 3.51 13.40
C LEU A 150 0.14 3.71 12.61
N VAL A 151 0.57 4.96 12.39
CA VAL A 151 1.84 5.28 11.72
C VAL A 151 3.03 4.73 12.49
N ALA A 152 3.03 4.83 13.82
CA ALA A 152 4.08 4.25 14.65
C ALA A 152 4.17 2.72 14.49
N ARG A 153 3.02 2.02 14.54
CA ARG A 153 2.96 0.57 14.32
C ARG A 153 3.36 0.17 12.90
N PHE A 154 2.96 0.96 11.91
CA PHE A 154 3.33 0.78 10.52
C PHE A 154 4.86 0.83 10.37
N VAL A 155 5.49 1.93 10.80
CA VAL A 155 6.95 2.10 10.74
C VAL A 155 7.67 1.02 11.53
N GLN A 156 7.22 0.73 12.76
CA GLN A 156 7.79 -0.34 13.59
C GLN A 156 7.79 -1.68 12.85
N SER A 157 6.66 -2.06 12.25
CA SER A 157 6.55 -3.31 11.51
C SER A 157 7.41 -3.35 10.25
N LEU A 158 7.65 -2.21 9.58
CA LEU A 158 8.55 -2.17 8.42
C LEU A 158 10.01 -2.40 8.84
N VAL A 159 10.42 -1.82 9.96
CA VAL A 159 11.77 -2.01 10.53
C VAL A 159 11.96 -3.45 11.01
N GLU A 160 11.03 -3.98 11.80
CA GLU A 160 11.11 -5.36 12.34
C GLU A 160 11.17 -6.44 11.25
N ARG A 161 10.56 -6.18 10.09
CA ARG A 161 10.55 -7.08 8.94
C ARG A 161 11.69 -6.83 7.95
N ASN A 162 12.60 -5.89 8.24
CA ASN A 162 13.69 -5.47 7.35
C ASN A 162 13.21 -4.98 5.97
N ILE A 163 12.02 -4.39 5.89
CA ILE A 163 11.50 -3.76 4.67
C ILE A 163 12.17 -2.40 4.45
N ILE A 164 12.42 -1.68 5.55
CA ILE A 164 13.23 -0.45 5.58
C ILE A 164 14.41 -0.61 6.53
N ALA A 165 15.54 0.01 6.20
CA ALA A 165 16.69 0.03 7.08
C ALA A 165 16.60 1.20 8.07
N MET A 166 16.69 0.92 9.37
CA MET A 166 16.57 1.93 10.43
C MET A 166 17.52 3.12 10.24
N LYS A 167 18.72 2.88 9.71
CA LYS A 167 19.75 3.90 9.46
C LYS A 167 19.26 5.05 8.55
N ASP A 168 18.42 4.74 7.56
CA ASP A 168 18.01 5.70 6.54
C ASP A 168 16.87 6.60 7.04
N TYR A 169 16.17 6.16 8.11
CA TYR A 169 14.99 6.83 8.67
C TYR A 169 15.18 7.30 10.13
N PHE A 170 16.38 7.12 10.71
CA PHE A 170 16.62 7.34 12.13
C PHE A 170 16.23 8.74 12.61
N ILE A 171 16.67 9.78 11.91
CA ILE A 171 16.42 11.17 12.29
C ILE A 171 14.92 11.48 12.24
N GLU A 172 14.22 11.06 11.19
CA GLU A 172 12.77 11.29 11.02
C GLU A 172 11.96 10.54 12.08
N ILE A 173 12.28 9.27 12.33
CA ILE A 173 11.60 8.44 13.33
C ILE A 173 11.86 8.97 14.73
N GLN A 174 13.09 9.39 15.04
CA GLN A 174 13.42 9.98 16.33
C GLN A 174 12.63 11.28 16.57
N ALA A 175 12.63 12.20 15.59
CA ALA A 175 11.88 13.45 15.68
C ALA A 175 10.37 13.20 15.86
N PHE A 176 9.81 12.26 15.10
CA PHE A 176 8.41 11.82 15.24
C PHE A 176 8.13 11.28 16.66
N CYS A 177 8.95 10.37 17.15
CA CYS A 177 8.78 9.79 18.48
C CYS A 177 8.85 10.85 19.58
N VAL A 178 9.78 11.80 19.50
CA VAL A 178 9.92 12.89 20.47
C VAL A 178 8.67 13.77 20.50
N GLY A 179 8.11 14.10 19.32
CA GLY A 179 6.87 14.89 19.22
C GLY A 179 5.64 14.21 19.84
N TYR A 180 5.64 12.88 19.92
CA TYR A 180 4.47 12.09 20.32
C TYR A 180 4.72 11.17 21.55
N MET A 181 5.81 11.38 22.30
CA MET A 181 6.21 10.54 23.45
C MET A 181 5.11 10.29 24.50
N LYS A 182 4.15 11.20 24.65
CA LYS A 182 3.03 11.05 25.60
C LYS A 182 2.04 9.95 25.20
N LEU A 183 2.10 9.42 23.98
CA LEU A 183 1.19 8.40 23.48
C LEU A 183 1.72 6.98 23.70
N LYS A 184 0.85 6.12 24.27
CA LYS A 184 1.12 4.69 24.44
C LYS A 184 1.40 4.01 23.09
N GLY A 185 2.56 3.36 22.96
CA GLY A 185 3.04 2.69 21.75
C GLY A 185 4.21 3.39 21.04
N ILE A 186 4.41 4.70 21.28
CA ILE A 186 5.55 5.44 20.72
C ILE A 186 6.87 5.05 21.41
N THR A 187 6.80 4.73 22.70
CA THR A 187 7.96 4.29 23.49
C THR A 187 8.61 3.01 22.94
N ASP A 188 7.81 2.11 22.34
CA ASP A 188 8.31 0.88 21.76
C ASP A 188 9.09 1.15 20.47
N LEU A 189 8.55 1.99 19.58
CA LEU A 189 9.24 2.44 18.37
C LEU A 189 10.52 3.22 18.70
N TYR A 190 10.48 4.13 19.68
CA TYR A 190 11.65 4.89 20.12
C TYR A 190 12.76 3.98 20.65
N ARG A 191 12.39 2.96 21.44
CA ARG A 191 13.33 1.96 21.97
C ARG A 191 13.93 1.10 20.86
N LEU A 192 13.12 0.66 19.89
CA LEU A 192 13.60 -0.07 18.72
C LEU A 192 14.63 0.78 17.93
N ALA A 193 14.30 2.04 17.66
CA ALA A 193 15.16 2.99 16.98
C ALA A 193 16.50 3.19 17.71
N SER A 194 16.45 3.39 19.02
CA SER A 194 17.63 3.61 19.86
C SER A 194 18.53 2.37 19.93
N ASN A 195 17.95 1.17 20.04
CA ASN A 195 18.69 -0.09 20.10
C ASN A 195 19.40 -0.39 18.77
N GLU A 196 18.73 -0.16 17.64
CA GLU A 196 19.32 -0.35 16.31
C GLU A 196 20.46 0.65 16.05
N ALA A 197 20.32 1.90 16.50
CA ALA A 197 21.41 2.88 16.43
C ALA A 197 22.62 2.45 17.29
N GLN A 198 22.38 1.89 18.48
CA GLN A 198 23.46 1.42 19.36
C GLN A 198 24.21 0.22 18.75
N LYS A 199 23.50 -0.72 18.10
CA LYS A 199 24.12 -1.85 17.40
C LYS A 199 25.06 -1.39 16.28
N GLN A 200 24.69 -0.34 15.55
CA GLN A 200 25.52 0.22 14.47
C GLN A 200 26.83 0.84 14.99
N ILE A 201 26.78 1.51 16.15
CA ILE A 201 27.97 2.07 16.80
C ILE A 201 28.95 0.94 17.17
N VAL A 202 28.44 -0.16 17.73
CA VAL A 202 29.26 -1.31 18.12
C VAL A 202 29.84 -2.03 16.88
N LEU A 203 29.07 -2.17 15.79
CA LEU A 203 29.55 -2.77 14.54
C LEU A 203 30.68 -1.95 13.90
N ASN A 204 30.53 -0.62 13.87
CA ASN A 204 31.54 0.28 13.32
C ASN A 204 32.83 0.30 14.17
N GLN A 205 32.74 0.06 15.48
CA GLN A 205 33.90 -0.10 16.36
C GLN A 205 34.64 -1.44 16.14
N GLN A 206 33.97 -2.48 15.63
CA GLN A 206 34.60 -3.78 15.34
C GLN A 206 35.29 -3.84 13.97
N VAL A 207 34.78 -3.12 12.97
CA VAL A 207 35.41 -3.07 11.62
C VAL A 207 36.63 -2.13 11.60
N GLY A 208 36.72 -1.16 12.51
CA GLY A 208 37.89 -0.29 12.69
C GLY A 208 39.08 -0.93 13.42
N ALA A 209 38.99 -2.21 13.81
CA ALA A 209 40.00 -2.91 14.61
C ALA A 209 40.64 -4.08 13.85
N VAL A 210 40.87 -3.96 12.54
CA VAL A 210 41.79 -4.83 11.81
C VAL A 210 43.18 -4.21 11.88
N PRO A 211 44.14 -4.75 12.64
CA PRO A 211 45.51 -4.29 12.62
C PRO A 211 46.16 -4.73 11.30
N HIS A 212 46.87 -3.81 10.65
CA HIS A 212 47.87 -4.14 9.65
C HIS A 212 49.02 -4.96 10.25
#